data_AF-A0A5C1DEX0-F1
#
_entry.id   AF-A0A5C1DEX0-F1
#
_cell.length_a   1.000
_cell.length_b   1.000
_cell.length_c   1.000
_cell.angle_alpha   90.00
_cell.angle_beta   90.00
_cell.angle_gamma   90.00
#
_symmetry.space_group_name_H-M   'P 1'
#
loop_
_entity.id
_entity.type
_entity.pdbx_description
1 polymer ?
#
loop_
_entity_poly.entity_id
_entity_poly.type
_entity_poly.pdbx_seq_one_letter_code
_entity_poly.pdbx_strand_id
1 'polypeptide(L)'
;MANLSPQTDQAVLASADAIRHVFGPDNHWPPADIGFDENLADLQRHFNEFEQGAAFAYSLLSLDKRSYLGCLYIKPIKSRLEHDWRRRYFQAQAFLWLTVCDQPLREEQTLAALQGGLVRDWPWLSIAWPGREPSWEEWLS
;
A
#
# COMPACT_ATOMS: atom_id res chain seq x y z
N MET A 1 9.03 -4.83 -5.60
CA MET A 1 8.16 -6.02 -5.56
C MET A 1 8.03 -6.46 -4.10
N ALA A 2 6.89 -7.02 -3.72
CA ALA A 2 6.67 -7.56 -2.37
C ALA A 2 7.72 -8.64 -2.04
N ASN A 3 8.27 -8.61 -0.83
CA ASN A 3 9.30 -9.53 -0.37
C ASN A 3 8.68 -10.79 0.25
N LEU A 4 9.11 -11.98 -0.18
CA LEU A 4 8.64 -13.28 0.33
C LEU A 4 9.41 -13.74 1.58
N SER A 5 9.94 -12.80 2.38
CA SER A 5 10.81 -13.14 3.51
C SER A 5 9.99 -13.35 4.80
N PRO A 6 10.48 -14.19 5.74
CA PRO A 6 9.88 -14.33 7.07
C PRO A 6 9.76 -13.00 7.85
N GLN A 7 10.60 -12.01 7.53
CA GLN A 7 10.56 -10.69 8.14
C GLN A 7 9.30 -9.91 7.72
N THR A 8 8.83 -10.09 6.48
CA THR A 8 7.59 -9.46 6.02
C THR A 8 6.37 -10.04 6.74
N ASP A 9 6.36 -11.34 7.03
CA ASP A 9 5.32 -11.99 7.82
C ASP A 9 5.24 -11.44 9.25
N GLN A 10 6.39 -11.39 9.93
CA GLN A 10 6.47 -10.80 11.27
C GLN A 10 6.08 -9.32 11.29
N ALA A 11 6.48 -8.54 10.28
CA ALA A 11 6.13 -7.13 10.21
C ALA A 11 4.62 -6.91 10.00
N VAL A 12 3.95 -7.74 9.21
CA VAL A 12 2.49 -7.69 9.01
C VAL A 12 1.76 -8.01 10.33
N LEU A 13 2.16 -9.08 11.01
CA LEU A 13 1.58 -9.46 12.31
C LEU A 13 1.77 -8.37 13.36
N ALA A 14 3.00 -7.88 13.52
CA ALA A 14 3.34 -6.89 14.53
C ALA A 14 2.74 -5.50 14.24
N SER A 15 2.46 -5.19 12.97
CA SER A 15 1.90 -3.90 12.53
C SER A 15 0.41 -3.98 12.21
N ALA A 16 -0.28 -5.09 12.56
CA ALA A 16 -1.66 -5.35 12.14
C ALA A 16 -2.60 -4.16 12.42
N ASP A 17 -2.55 -3.58 13.62
CA ASP A 17 -3.39 -2.44 14.01
C ASP A 17 -3.09 -1.17 13.20
N ALA A 18 -1.83 -0.95 12.83
CA ALA A 18 -1.42 0.18 11.99
C ALA A 18 -1.79 -0.02 10.51
N ILE A 19 -1.96 -1.27 10.08
CA ILE A 19 -2.32 -1.62 8.70
C ILE A 19 -3.83 -1.59 8.49
N ARG A 20 -4.61 -1.96 9.52
CA ARG A 20 -6.07 -1.92 9.42
C ARG A 20 -6.53 -0.52 9.02
N HIS A 21 -7.56 -0.46 8.20
CA HIS A 21 -8.13 0.76 7.64
C HIS A 21 -7.29 1.50 6.60
N VAL A 22 -6.02 1.10 6.36
CA VAL A 22 -5.18 1.68 5.30
C VAL A 22 -5.82 1.52 3.92
N PHE A 23 -6.54 0.42 3.69
CA PHE A 23 -7.17 0.13 2.39
C PHE A 23 -8.67 0.46 2.33
N GLY A 24 -9.19 1.19 3.31
CA GLY A 24 -10.60 1.60 3.42
C GLY A 24 -11.10 1.50 4.86
N PRO A 25 -12.05 2.36 5.29
CA PRO A 25 -12.52 2.38 6.67
C PRO A 25 -13.11 1.05 7.15
N ASP A 26 -13.70 0.25 6.26
CA ASP A 26 -14.24 -1.09 6.57
C ASP A 26 -13.25 -2.23 6.25
N ASN A 27 -11.98 -1.91 5.95
CA ASN A 27 -10.96 -2.92 5.68
C ASN A 27 -10.24 -3.31 6.97
N HIS A 28 -10.46 -4.56 7.40
CA HIS A 28 -9.89 -5.11 8.63
C HIS A 28 -8.68 -6.02 8.41
N TRP A 29 -8.10 -6.02 7.20
CA TRP A 29 -6.87 -6.76 6.96
C TRP A 29 -5.66 -6.04 7.60
N PRO A 30 -4.70 -6.78 8.19
CA PRO A 30 -4.72 -8.22 8.41
C PRO A 30 -5.55 -8.57 9.67
N PRO A 31 -6.20 -9.75 9.71
CA PRO A 31 -6.77 -10.29 10.94
C PRO A 31 -5.69 -10.47 12.01
N ALA A 32 -6.07 -10.45 13.30
CA ALA A 32 -5.13 -10.48 14.42
C ALA A 32 -4.29 -11.76 14.47
N ASP A 33 -4.84 -12.83 13.92
CA ASP A 33 -4.33 -14.18 13.86
C ASP A 33 -4.02 -14.62 12.42
N ILE A 34 -3.69 -13.66 11.53
CA ILE A 34 -3.32 -13.99 10.15
C ILE A 34 -2.25 -15.09 10.13
N GLY A 35 -2.54 -16.16 9.42
CA GLY A 35 -1.63 -17.29 9.29
C GLY A 35 -0.55 -17.03 8.24
N PHE A 36 0.59 -17.71 8.38
CA PHE A 36 1.67 -17.67 7.39
C PHE A 36 1.17 -17.98 5.97
N ASP A 37 0.32 -19.01 5.81
CA ASP A 37 -0.20 -19.42 4.50
C ASP A 37 -1.13 -18.36 3.88
N GLU A 38 -1.90 -17.66 4.70
CA GLU A 38 -2.78 -16.57 4.24
C GLU A 38 -1.96 -15.37 3.78
N ASN A 39 -0.98 -14.96 4.59
CA ASN A 39 -0.06 -13.89 4.22
C ASN A 39 0.77 -14.25 2.97
N LEU A 40 1.21 -15.51 2.85
CA LEU A 40 1.92 -16.01 1.68
C LEU A 40 1.03 -15.96 0.42
N ALA A 41 -0.25 -16.32 0.53
CA ALA A 41 -1.19 -16.23 -0.58
C ALA A 41 -1.38 -14.78 -1.05
N ASP A 42 -1.43 -13.82 -0.13
CA ASP A 42 -1.46 -12.39 -0.48
C ASP A 42 -0.19 -11.94 -1.22
N LEU A 43 0.98 -12.38 -0.76
CA LEU A 43 2.26 -12.08 -1.43
C LEU A 43 2.32 -12.69 -2.83
N GLN A 44 1.86 -13.93 -3.01
CA GLN A 44 1.76 -14.58 -4.32
C GLN A 44 0.81 -13.84 -5.26
N ARG A 45 -0.35 -13.39 -4.76
CA ARG A 45 -1.28 -12.57 -5.52
C ARG A 45 -0.62 -11.26 -5.96
N HIS A 46 0.08 -10.57 -5.06
CA HIS A 46 0.80 -9.34 -5.40
C HIS A 46 1.94 -9.55 -6.40
N PHE A 47 2.63 -10.69 -6.31
CA PHE A 47 3.64 -11.07 -7.29
C PHE A 47 3.02 -11.21 -8.69
N ASN A 48 1.91 -11.94 -8.79
CA ASN A 48 1.20 -12.12 -10.06
C ASN A 48 0.64 -10.80 -10.61
N GLU A 49 0.07 -9.94 -9.75
CA GLU A 49 -0.40 -8.60 -10.12
C GLU A 49 0.74 -7.74 -10.71
N PHE A 50 1.95 -7.84 -10.13
CA PHE A 50 3.13 -7.11 -10.60
C PHE A 50 3.62 -7.61 -11.95
N GLU A 51 3.74 -8.95 -12.12
CA GLU A 51 4.14 -9.56 -13.40
C GLU A 51 3.18 -9.22 -14.54
N GLN A 52 1.89 -9.06 -14.23
CA GLN A 52 0.87 -8.67 -15.20
C GLN A 52 0.78 -7.15 -15.43
N GLY A 53 1.53 -6.35 -14.67
CA GLY A 53 1.41 -4.88 -14.68
C GLY A 53 0.03 -4.38 -14.22
N ALA A 54 -0.72 -5.19 -13.47
CA ALA A 54 -2.09 -4.91 -13.04
C ALA A 54 -2.13 -4.09 -11.74
N ALA A 55 -1.18 -4.32 -10.84
CA ALA A 55 -0.95 -3.53 -9.63
C ALA A 55 0.49 -3.74 -9.14
N PHE A 56 1.02 -2.76 -8.42
CA PHE A 56 2.39 -2.77 -7.95
C PHE A 56 2.44 -2.67 -6.43
N ALA A 57 3.05 -3.66 -5.79
CA ALA A 57 3.39 -3.63 -4.37
C ALA A 57 4.92 -3.52 -4.20
N TYR A 58 5.38 -2.46 -3.56
CA TYR A 58 6.78 -2.16 -3.33
C TYR A 58 7.09 -2.25 -1.83
N SER A 59 7.92 -3.23 -1.45
CA SER A 59 8.51 -3.25 -0.12
C SER A 59 9.46 -2.07 0.07
N LEU A 60 9.27 -1.35 1.16
CA LEU A 60 10.22 -0.36 1.64
C LEU A 60 11.26 -1.09 2.48
N LEU A 61 12.54 -0.92 2.16
CA LEU A 61 13.65 -1.55 2.85
C LEU A 61 14.62 -0.49 3.35
N SER A 62 15.34 -0.79 4.43
CA SER A 62 16.51 -0.01 4.82
C SER A 62 17.56 0.01 3.71
N LEU A 63 18.47 0.98 3.74
CA LEU A 63 19.52 1.12 2.72
C LEU A 63 20.41 -0.12 2.60
N ASP A 64 20.67 -0.80 3.72
CA ASP A 64 21.40 -2.08 3.76
C ASP A 64 20.54 -3.29 3.42
N LYS A 65 19.25 -3.08 3.13
CA LYS A 65 18.23 -4.08 2.77
C LYS A 65 18.00 -5.15 3.85
N ARG A 66 18.34 -4.87 5.10
CA ARG A 66 18.21 -5.81 6.23
C ARG A 66 16.90 -5.67 6.98
N SER A 67 16.29 -4.48 6.95
CA SER A 67 15.05 -4.18 7.65
C SER A 67 13.93 -3.93 6.67
N TYR A 68 12.77 -4.54 6.94
CA TYR A 68 11.53 -4.27 6.24
C TYR A 68 10.81 -3.10 6.90
N LEU A 69 10.59 -2.02 6.17
CA LEU A 69 10.10 -0.74 6.71
C LEU A 69 8.62 -0.46 6.42
N GLY A 70 7.97 -1.28 5.60
CA GLY A 70 6.58 -1.10 5.18
C GLY A 70 6.36 -1.43 3.72
N CYS A 71 5.21 -1.00 3.18
CA CYS A 71 4.86 -1.27 1.80
C CYS A 71 4.07 -0.12 1.17
N LEU A 72 4.46 0.22 -0.07
CA LEU A 72 3.71 1.10 -0.95
C LEU A 72 2.96 0.26 -1.99
N TYR A 73 1.66 0.49 -2.10
CA TYR A 73 0.81 -0.13 -3.13
C TYR A 73 0.37 0.93 -4.11
N ILE A 74 0.42 0.62 -5.41
CA ILE A 74 -0.14 1.43 -6.48
C ILE A 74 -1.02 0.52 -7.32
N LYS A 75 -2.32 0.81 -7.37
CA LYS A 75 -3.30 -0.05 -8.04
C LYS A 75 -4.38 0.77 -8.74
N PRO A 76 -5.08 0.19 -9.73
CA PRO A 76 -6.18 0.86 -10.41
C PRO A 76 -7.33 1.16 -9.44
N ILE A 77 -8.14 2.15 -9.80
CA ILE A 77 -9.36 2.51 -9.07
C ILE A 77 -10.43 1.47 -9.39
N LYS A 78 -10.69 0.58 -8.42
CA LYS A 78 -11.73 -0.44 -8.52
C LYS A 78 -13.08 0.19 -8.18
N SER A 79 -13.97 0.23 -9.16
CA SER A 79 -15.32 0.74 -9.03
C SER A 79 -16.27 -0.01 -9.96
N ARG A 80 -17.50 -0.21 -9.47
CA ARG A 80 -18.62 -0.76 -10.24
C ARG A 80 -19.51 0.34 -10.84
N LEU A 81 -19.26 1.61 -10.51
CA LEU A 81 -19.99 2.73 -11.05
C LEU A 81 -19.49 3.01 -12.47
N GLU A 82 -20.41 3.10 -13.42
CA GLU A 82 -20.11 3.46 -14.81
C GLU A 82 -19.53 4.88 -14.90
N HIS A 83 -20.11 5.81 -14.13
CA HIS A 83 -19.75 7.22 -14.11
C HIS A 83 -19.03 7.61 -12.80
N ASP A 84 -17.95 6.91 -12.47
CA ASP A 84 -17.15 7.20 -11.28
C ASP A 84 -16.33 8.48 -11.46
N TRP A 85 -16.58 9.48 -10.61
CA TRP A 85 -15.84 10.74 -10.66
C TRP A 85 -14.34 10.54 -10.43
N ARG A 86 -13.93 9.60 -9.57
CA ARG A 86 -12.52 9.34 -9.23
C ARG A 86 -11.71 8.99 -10.48
N ARG A 87 -12.29 8.19 -11.37
CA ARG A 87 -11.67 7.77 -12.64
C ARG A 87 -11.52 8.91 -13.65
N ARG A 88 -12.21 10.04 -13.45
CA ARG A 88 -12.03 11.25 -14.28
C ARG A 88 -10.81 12.06 -13.88
N TYR A 89 -10.43 12.04 -12.60
CA TYR A 89 -9.34 12.85 -12.06
C TYR A 89 -8.06 12.06 -11.78
N PHE A 90 -8.19 10.76 -11.52
CA PHE A 90 -7.09 9.90 -11.11
C PHE A 90 -7.01 8.67 -12.00
N GLN A 91 -5.77 8.29 -12.34
CA GLN A 91 -5.49 7.07 -13.12
C GLN A 91 -5.15 5.88 -12.20
N ALA A 92 -4.67 6.16 -10.98
CA ALA A 92 -4.38 5.14 -9.98
C ALA A 92 -4.69 5.66 -8.57
N GLN A 93 -4.64 4.73 -7.61
CA GLN A 93 -4.70 5.03 -6.19
C GLN A 93 -3.50 4.37 -5.50
N ALA A 94 -2.94 5.06 -4.51
CA ALA A 94 -1.83 4.59 -3.72
C ALA A 94 -2.18 4.44 -2.24
N PHE A 95 -1.57 3.43 -1.62
CA PHE A 95 -1.71 3.12 -0.20
C PHE A 95 -0.34 2.88 0.40
N LEU A 96 -0.14 3.38 1.62
CA LEU A 96 1.12 3.25 2.35
C LEU A 96 0.82 2.84 3.78
N TRP A 97 1.50 1.81 4.24
CA TRP A 97 1.67 1.51 5.65
C TRP A 97 3.15 1.35 5.96
N LEU A 98 3.53 1.71 7.19
CA LEU A 98 4.88 1.57 7.70
C LEU A 98 4.88 0.56 8.84
N THR A 99 5.96 -0.21 8.93
CA THR A 99 6.13 -1.12 10.04
C THR A 99 6.22 -0.35 11.35
N VAL A 100 5.72 -0.95 12.43
CA VAL A 100 5.98 -0.47 13.80
C VAL A 100 7.21 -1.14 14.42
N CYS A 101 7.79 -2.14 13.74
CA CYS A 101 9.03 -2.81 14.15
C CYS A 101 10.26 -1.97 13.79
N ASP A 102 11.39 -2.22 14.47
CA ASP A 102 12.75 -1.80 14.11
C ASP A 102 12.90 -0.47 13.33
N GLN A 103 13.25 0.61 14.04
CA GLN A 103 13.53 1.94 13.46
C GLN A 103 12.38 2.48 12.59
N PRO A 104 11.19 2.74 13.19
CA PRO A 104 10.05 3.22 12.43
C PRO A 104 10.38 4.54 11.73
N LEU A 105 10.08 4.59 10.43
CA LEU A 105 10.20 5.82 9.66
C LEU A 105 9.14 6.83 10.11
N ARG A 106 9.45 8.12 9.96
CA ARG A 106 8.44 9.18 10.15
C ARG A 106 7.49 9.16 8.96
N GLU A 107 6.22 8.91 9.24
CA GLU A 107 5.21 8.70 8.20
C GLU A 107 5.08 9.88 7.25
N GLU A 108 4.94 11.10 7.77
CA GLU A 108 4.81 12.32 6.99
C GLU A 108 5.99 12.54 6.02
N GLN A 109 7.22 12.37 6.53
CA GLN A 109 8.43 12.54 5.71
C GLN A 109 8.54 11.45 4.65
N THR A 110 8.17 10.22 4.99
CA THR A 110 8.21 9.08 4.07
C THR A 110 7.16 9.26 2.97
N LEU A 111 5.95 9.65 3.33
CA LEU A 111 4.88 9.95 2.39
C LEU A 111 5.29 11.08 1.43
N ALA A 112 5.81 12.20 1.94
CA ALA A 112 6.25 13.31 1.12
C ALA A 112 7.37 12.90 0.13
N ALA A 113 8.33 12.08 0.59
CA ALA A 113 9.40 11.56 -0.25
C ALA A 113 8.87 10.64 -1.37
N LEU A 114 7.92 9.75 -1.04
CA LEU A 114 7.30 8.85 -2.02
C LEU A 114 6.43 9.61 -3.03
N GLN A 115 5.61 10.57 -2.57
CA GLN A 115 4.81 11.42 -3.45
C GLN A 115 5.70 12.23 -4.40
N GLY A 116 6.75 12.88 -3.89
CA GLY A 116 7.70 13.62 -4.72
C GLY A 116 8.46 12.70 -5.69
N GLY A 117 8.79 11.48 -5.27
CA GLY A 117 9.38 10.45 -6.13
C GLY A 117 8.46 10.05 -7.28
N LEU A 118 7.18 9.76 -6.99
CA LEU A 118 6.20 9.38 -8.01
C LEU A 118 5.93 10.51 -8.99
N VAL A 119 5.85 11.77 -8.54
CA VAL A 119 5.70 12.93 -9.44
C VAL A 119 6.91 13.07 -10.37
N ARG A 120 8.13 12.84 -9.86
CA ARG A 120 9.35 12.94 -10.68
C ARG A 120 9.46 11.79 -11.68
N ASP A 121 9.21 10.57 -11.22
CA ASP A 121 9.49 9.37 -12.00
C ASP A 121 8.32 9.04 -12.95
N TRP A 122 7.06 9.29 -12.52
CA TRP A 122 5.82 9.05 -13.27
C TRP A 122 4.95 10.33 -13.41
N PRO A 123 5.46 11.42 -14.01
CA PRO A 123 4.79 12.72 -14.05
C PRO A 123 3.45 12.73 -14.80
N TRP A 124 3.17 11.72 -15.63
CA TRP A 124 1.92 11.56 -16.38
C TRP A 124 0.81 10.87 -15.58
N LEU A 125 1.10 10.36 -14.37
CA LEU A 125 0.15 9.60 -13.58
C LEU A 125 -0.41 10.46 -12.43
N SER A 126 -1.70 10.80 -12.53
CA SER A 126 -2.47 11.34 -11.40
C SER A 126 -2.84 10.19 -10.46
N ILE A 127 -2.30 10.23 -9.25
CA ILE A 127 -2.47 9.20 -8.22
C ILE A 127 -3.23 9.78 -7.05
N ALA A 128 -4.37 9.18 -6.71
CA ALA A 128 -5.09 9.49 -5.47
C ALA A 128 -4.40 8.84 -4.26
N TRP A 129 -4.54 9.46 -3.09
CA TRP A 129 -4.14 8.87 -1.80
C TRP A 129 -5.35 8.80 -0.87
N PRO A 130 -6.30 7.88 -1.11
CA PRO A 130 -7.56 7.81 -0.36
C PRO A 130 -7.32 7.66 1.14
N GLY A 131 -8.11 8.37 1.95
CA GLY A 131 -7.94 8.43 3.40
C GLY A 131 -6.88 9.43 3.86
N ARG A 132 -6.17 10.05 2.92
CA ARG A 132 -5.27 11.18 3.16
C ARG A 132 -5.76 12.37 2.35
N GLU A 133 -5.57 12.30 1.04
CA GLU A 133 -6.02 13.29 0.09
C GLU A 133 -6.51 12.58 -1.19
N PRO A 134 -7.84 12.53 -1.42
CA PRO A 134 -8.90 13.01 -0.53
C PRO A 134 -9.11 12.13 0.72
N SER A 135 -9.88 12.64 1.69
CA SER A 135 -10.29 11.87 2.88
C SER A 135 -11.14 10.64 2.51
N TRP A 136 -11.34 9.71 3.44
CA TRP A 136 -12.18 8.54 3.18
C TRP A 136 -13.64 8.91 2.92
N GLU A 137 -14.18 9.91 3.61
CA GLU A 137 -15.55 10.40 3.40
C GLU A 137 -15.73 10.91 1.98
N GLU A 138 -14.83 11.78 1.51
CA GLU A 138 -14.85 12.29 0.14
C GLU A 138 -14.63 11.16 -0.88
N TRP A 139 -13.68 10.25 -0.64
CA TRP A 139 -13.39 9.15 -1.56
C TRP A 139 -14.54 8.16 -1.74
N LEU A 140 -15.39 8.01 -0.72
CA LEU A 140 -16.53 7.09 -0.71
C LEU A 140 -17.87 7.75 -1.11
N SER A 141 -17.88 9.07 -1.28
CA SER A 141 -19.03 9.81 -1.84
C SER A 141 -19.27 9.53 -3.32
#